data_AF-A0A0H5R9D4-F1
#
_entry.id   AF-A0A0H5R9D4-F1
#
_cell.length_a   1.000
_cell.length_b   1.000
_cell.length_c   1.000
_cell.angle_alpha   90.00
_cell.angle_beta   90.00
_cell.angle_gamma   90.00
#
_symmetry.space_group_name_H-M   'P 1'
#
loop_
_entity.id
_entity.type
_entity.pdbx_description
1 polymer ?
#
loop_
_entity_poly.entity_id
_entity_poly.type
_entity_poly.pdbx_seq_one_letter_code
_entity_poly.pdbx_strand_id
1 'polypeptide(L)'
;MSLYPDSSQRREWVLTPTQLAQRRSNGASRYAQEILLSNPAVLPTDIMTDHEQYQLFSYYQRRISEYGSAFSLPIGVVGTAVVFFKRFYLNRTVMDEDPRLIAVSALLLATKAEEAHIRVSDLAKTTAISTELLLKFEQILLDGISFHLKVHTPFRAVQGLVNLIPDLSKSEMKNRIELADIEVMNALYTDAIFLYTPSQIALACVERTASNLSSPAPGKDIFSMVLERSQNREDADKLKAIVKTINEIIDESVNSSSKGDLDEFRKLKNKRDQCRNLFRDPTSDLY
;
A
#
# COMPACT_ATOMS: atom_id res chain seq x y z
N MET A 1 -6.53 3.94 -23.79
CA MET A 1 -5.97 3.79 -22.43
C MET A 1 -5.26 5.09 -22.08
N SER A 2 -5.60 5.74 -20.97
CA SER A 2 -4.81 6.86 -20.45
C SER A 2 -3.40 6.35 -20.10
N LEU A 3 -2.38 7.06 -20.57
CA LEU A 3 -0.99 6.77 -20.24
C LEU A 3 -0.72 7.21 -18.79
N TYR A 4 0.21 6.52 -18.11
CA TYR A 4 0.57 6.83 -16.72
C TYR A 4 0.91 8.33 -16.47
N PRO A 5 1.62 9.05 -17.37
CA PRO A 5 1.92 10.47 -17.17
C PRO A 5 0.69 11.36 -16.98
N ASP A 6 -0.43 11.01 -17.61
CA ASP A 6 -1.68 11.78 -17.54
C ASP A 6 -2.64 11.26 -16.46
N SER A 7 -2.23 10.25 -15.69
CA SER A 7 -3.06 9.62 -14.68
C SER A 7 -3.25 10.49 -13.43
N SER A 8 -4.39 10.32 -12.75
CA SER A 8 -4.62 10.92 -11.43
C SER A 8 -3.58 10.46 -10.41
N GLN A 9 -3.06 9.24 -10.55
CA GLN A 9 -1.97 8.74 -9.71
C GLN A 9 -0.72 9.62 -9.82
N ARG A 10 -0.27 9.92 -11.05
CA ARG A 10 0.94 10.73 -11.27
C ARG A 10 0.78 12.15 -10.75
N ARG A 11 -0.42 12.73 -10.91
CA ARG A 11 -0.71 14.11 -10.55
C ARG A 11 -0.95 14.33 -9.06
N GLU A 12 -1.75 13.46 -8.43
CA GLU A 12 -2.30 13.69 -7.08
C GLU A 12 -1.67 12.81 -5.99
N TRP A 13 -1.03 11.71 -6.39
CA TRP A 13 -0.57 10.65 -5.47
C TRP A 13 0.91 10.33 -5.58
N VAL A 14 1.65 10.93 -6.52
CA VAL A 14 3.12 10.91 -6.51
C VAL A 14 3.61 12.27 -6.02
N LEU A 15 4.20 12.26 -4.83
CA LEU A 15 4.46 13.40 -3.97
C LEU A 15 5.96 13.53 -3.69
N THR A 16 6.39 14.73 -3.33
CA THR A 16 7.69 14.92 -2.69
C THR A 16 7.64 14.44 -1.23
N PRO A 17 8.80 14.12 -0.61
CA PRO A 17 8.84 13.78 0.83
C PRO A 17 8.21 14.87 1.72
N THR A 18 8.39 16.14 1.35
CA THR A 18 7.81 17.29 2.06
C THR A 18 6.28 17.33 1.95
N GLN A 19 5.72 17.11 0.76
CA GLN A 19 4.28 17.04 0.55
C GLN A 19 3.64 15.85 1.27
N LEU A 20 4.33 14.70 1.27
CA LEU A 20 3.89 13.50 1.99
C LEU A 20 3.80 13.76 3.50
N ALA A 21 4.85 14.34 4.08
CA ALA A 21 4.87 14.70 5.50
C ALA A 21 3.79 15.74 5.85
N GLN A 22 3.59 16.73 4.98
CA GLN A 22 2.56 17.76 5.16
C GLN A 22 1.14 17.15 5.17
N ARG A 23 0.83 16.25 4.24
CA ARG A 23 -0.47 15.58 4.19
C ARG A 23 -0.78 14.79 5.46
N ARG A 24 0.22 14.05 5.97
CA ARG A 24 0.11 13.33 7.25
C ARG A 24 -0.11 14.27 8.43
N SER A 25 0.66 15.36 8.49
CA SER A 25 0.52 16.37 9.54
C SER A 25 -0.87 17.01 9.52
N ASN A 26 -1.41 17.36 8.35
CA ASN A 26 -2.76 17.88 8.22
C ASN A 26 -3.82 16.90 8.74
N GLY A 27 -3.65 15.60 8.46
CA GLY A 27 -4.52 14.55 8.99
C GLY A 27 -4.50 14.47 10.51
N ALA A 28 -3.30 14.50 11.10
CA ALA A 28 -3.10 14.50 12.55
C ALA A 28 -3.69 15.76 13.22
N SER A 29 -3.47 16.94 12.64
CA SER A 29 -4.02 18.20 13.15
C SER A 29 -5.54 18.23 13.13
N ARG A 30 -6.17 17.71 12.08
CA ARG A 30 -7.64 17.59 11.98
C ARG A 30 -8.19 16.68 13.08
N TYR A 31 -7.59 15.51 13.27
CA TYR A 31 -7.97 14.62 14.37
C TYR A 31 -7.83 15.31 15.74
N ALA A 32 -6.70 16.01 15.98
CA ALA A 32 -6.46 16.72 17.23
C ALA A 32 -7.49 17.84 17.52
N GLN A 33 -8.02 18.49 16.48
CA GLN A 33 -9.08 19.49 16.61
C GLN A 33 -10.46 18.86 16.92
N GLU A 34 -10.75 17.70 16.34
CA GLU A 34 -12.04 17.02 16.49
C GLU A 34 -12.12 16.18 17.78
N ILE A 35 -11.01 15.60 18.26
CA ILE A 35 -11.04 14.59 19.33
C ILE A 35 -11.63 15.11 20.65
N LEU A 36 -11.22 16.30 21.11
CA LEU A 36 -11.72 16.86 22.38
C LEU A 36 -13.21 17.21 22.33
N LEU A 37 -13.73 17.50 21.13
CA LEU A 37 -15.15 17.76 20.90
C LEU A 37 -15.95 16.46 20.80
N SER A 38 -15.39 15.45 20.12
CA SER A 38 -16.05 14.17 19.89
C SER A 38 -16.04 13.28 21.14
N ASN A 39 -14.95 13.30 21.91
CA ASN A 39 -14.72 12.44 23.06
C ASN A 39 -13.94 13.22 24.14
N PRO A 40 -14.64 14.04 24.97
CA PRO A 40 -14.01 14.88 25.98
C PRO A 40 -13.26 14.12 27.08
N ALA A 41 -13.48 12.80 27.19
CA ALA A 41 -12.82 11.95 28.18
C ALA A 41 -11.37 11.59 27.80
N VAL A 42 -10.96 11.82 26.55
CA VAL A 42 -9.61 11.49 26.06
C VAL A 42 -8.61 12.52 26.52
N LEU A 43 -7.62 12.10 27.30
CA LEU A 43 -6.49 12.95 27.66
C LEU A 43 -5.46 12.98 26.52
N PRO A 44 -4.70 14.08 26.35
CA PRO A 44 -3.64 14.15 25.34
C PRO A 44 -2.59 13.03 25.46
N THR A 45 -2.37 12.49 26.66
CA THR A 45 -1.46 11.36 26.93
C THR A 45 -1.98 10.02 26.40
N ASP A 46 -3.29 9.90 26.21
CA ASP A 46 -3.95 8.67 25.80
C ASP A 46 -4.02 8.56 24.26
N ILE A 47 -3.77 9.67 23.56
CA ILE A 47 -3.69 9.72 22.10
C ILE A 47 -2.54 8.84 21.60
N MET A 48 -2.77 8.14 20.49
CA MET A 48 -1.73 7.31 19.88
C MET A 48 -0.62 8.16 19.26
N THR A 49 0.62 7.81 19.58
CA THR A 49 1.82 8.36 18.96
C THR A 49 1.92 7.92 17.49
N ASP A 50 2.69 8.65 16.68
CA ASP A 50 2.89 8.32 15.27
C ASP A 50 3.46 6.90 15.07
N HIS A 51 4.33 6.45 15.98
CA HIS A 51 4.86 5.10 15.97
C HIS A 51 3.78 4.04 16.20
N GLU A 52 2.94 4.22 17.22
CA GLU A 52 1.83 3.31 17.52
C GLU A 52 0.81 3.25 16.37
N GLN A 53 0.51 4.40 15.76
CA GLN A 53 -0.34 4.47 14.58
C GLN A 53 0.28 3.72 13.40
N TYR A 54 1.58 3.90 13.16
CA TYR A 54 2.31 3.19 12.10
C TYR A 54 2.32 1.67 12.31
N GLN A 55 2.42 1.19 13.54
CA GLN A 55 2.33 -0.25 13.86
C GLN A 55 0.95 -0.83 13.49
N LEU A 56 -0.15 -0.17 13.87
CA LEU A 56 -1.50 -0.60 13.47
C LEU A 56 -1.69 -0.55 11.96
N PHE A 57 -1.26 0.54 11.32
CA PHE A 57 -1.33 0.71 9.88
C PHE A 57 -0.58 -0.41 9.14
N SER A 58 0.67 -0.67 9.54
CA SER A 58 1.53 -1.73 9.01
C SER A 58 0.94 -3.13 9.20
N TYR A 59 0.28 -3.38 10.32
CA TYR A 59 -0.41 -4.63 10.58
C TYR A 59 -1.58 -4.83 9.59
N TYR A 60 -2.45 -3.83 9.47
CA TYR A 60 -3.63 -3.96 8.61
C TYR A 60 -3.28 -3.98 7.12
N GLN A 61 -2.21 -3.31 6.68
CA GLN A 61 -1.68 -3.45 5.32
C GLN A 61 -1.35 -4.91 4.97
N ARG A 62 -0.71 -5.64 5.89
CA ARG A 62 -0.38 -7.07 5.69
C ARG A 62 -1.62 -7.96 5.78
N ARG A 63 -2.56 -7.63 6.66
CA ARG A 63 -3.85 -8.35 6.76
C ARG A 63 -4.66 -8.28 5.47
N ILE A 64 -4.59 -7.19 4.69
CA ILE A 64 -5.21 -7.12 3.35
C ILE A 64 -4.73 -8.27 2.47
N SER A 65 -3.44 -8.58 2.49
CA SER A 65 -2.85 -9.67 1.70
C SER A 65 -3.27 -11.05 2.18
N GLU A 66 -3.43 -11.23 3.49
CA GLU A 66 -3.97 -12.47 4.08
C GLU A 66 -5.44 -12.68 3.68
N TYR A 67 -6.26 -11.62 3.73
CA TYR A 67 -7.64 -11.68 3.24
C TYR A 67 -7.68 -11.97 1.74
N GLY A 68 -6.84 -11.30 0.93
CA GLY A 68 -6.74 -11.56 -0.50
C GLY A 68 -6.39 -13.01 -0.82
N SER A 69 -5.44 -13.58 -0.08
CA SER A 69 -5.06 -14.99 -0.19
C SER A 69 -6.21 -15.94 0.16
N ALA A 70 -6.97 -15.64 1.22
CA ALA A 70 -8.12 -16.46 1.63
C ALA A 70 -9.20 -16.55 0.54
N PHE A 71 -9.31 -15.54 -0.33
CA PHE A 71 -10.24 -15.52 -1.48
C PHE A 71 -9.55 -15.84 -2.82
N SER A 72 -8.29 -16.28 -2.82
CA SER A 72 -7.51 -16.57 -4.04
C SER A 72 -7.50 -15.42 -5.06
N LEU A 73 -7.44 -14.18 -4.58
CA LEU A 73 -7.46 -13.01 -5.45
C LEU A 73 -6.14 -12.83 -6.19
N PRO A 74 -6.18 -12.30 -7.42
CA PRO A 74 -4.96 -11.92 -8.13
C PRO A 74 -4.15 -10.89 -7.34
N ILE A 75 -2.82 -11.01 -7.36
CA ILE A 75 -1.91 -10.12 -6.61
C ILE A 75 -2.10 -8.64 -6.98
N GLY A 76 -2.46 -8.34 -8.23
CA GLY A 76 -2.77 -6.97 -8.68
C GLY A 76 -3.98 -6.35 -7.98
N VAL A 77 -5.01 -7.16 -7.68
CA VAL A 77 -6.19 -6.73 -6.91
C VAL A 77 -5.79 -6.43 -5.46
N VAL A 78 -4.99 -7.30 -4.86
CA VAL A 78 -4.47 -7.13 -3.50
C VAL A 78 -3.60 -5.87 -3.39
N GLY A 79 -2.67 -5.66 -4.32
CA GLY A 79 -1.85 -4.44 -4.34
C GLY A 79 -2.69 -3.18 -4.53
N THR A 80 -3.74 -3.23 -5.33
CA THR A 80 -4.69 -2.10 -5.48
C THR A 80 -5.41 -1.80 -4.15
N ALA A 81 -5.86 -2.83 -3.43
CA ALA A 81 -6.45 -2.67 -2.11
C ALA A 81 -5.48 -2.03 -1.10
N VAL A 82 -4.22 -2.47 -1.08
CA VAL A 82 -3.17 -1.86 -0.24
C VAL A 82 -2.98 -0.39 -0.61
N VAL A 83 -2.96 -0.04 -1.90
CA VAL A 83 -2.84 1.37 -2.32
C VAL A 83 -4.05 2.20 -1.89
N PHE A 84 -5.28 1.71 -2.02
CA PHE A 84 -6.46 2.41 -1.51
C PHE A 84 -6.39 2.65 -0.01
N PHE A 85 -6.00 1.63 0.75
CA PHE A 85 -5.80 1.73 2.20
C PHE A 85 -4.77 2.81 2.55
N LYS A 86 -3.62 2.83 1.86
CA LYS A 86 -2.58 3.85 2.08
C LYS A 86 -3.06 5.25 1.70
N ARG A 87 -3.74 5.40 0.55
CA ARG A 87 -4.26 6.69 0.08
C ARG A 87 -5.24 7.29 1.09
N PHE A 88 -6.10 6.45 1.67
CA PHE A 88 -7.08 6.85 2.66
C PHE A 88 -6.43 7.43 3.93
N TYR A 89 -5.47 6.72 4.51
CA TYR A 89 -4.75 7.17 5.72
C TYR A 89 -3.63 8.17 5.45
N LEU A 90 -3.45 8.64 4.21
CA LEU A 90 -2.48 9.68 3.95
C LEU A 90 -2.90 11.03 4.56
N ASN A 91 -4.21 11.30 4.62
CA ASN A 91 -4.79 12.52 5.18
C ASN A 91 -5.66 12.23 6.42
N ARG A 92 -5.72 10.97 6.90
CA ARG A 92 -6.57 10.52 8.00
C ARG A 92 -5.77 9.70 9.00
N THR A 93 -6.22 9.67 10.25
CA THR A 93 -5.57 8.87 11.31
C THR A 93 -6.30 7.54 11.52
N VAL A 94 -5.62 6.54 12.07
CA VAL A 94 -6.26 5.26 12.49
C VAL A 94 -7.25 5.44 13.63
N MET A 95 -7.22 6.60 14.29
CA MET A 95 -8.14 6.99 15.35
C MET A 95 -9.43 7.58 14.76
N ASP A 96 -9.37 8.24 13.60
CA ASP A 96 -10.55 8.73 12.88
C ASP A 96 -11.45 7.57 12.43
N GLU A 97 -10.87 6.57 11.78
CA GLU A 97 -11.60 5.53 11.04
C GLU A 97 -10.95 4.18 11.32
N ASP A 98 -11.73 3.14 11.62
CA ASP A 98 -11.17 1.84 12.02
C ASP A 98 -10.38 1.19 10.88
N PRO A 99 -9.06 0.98 11.03
CA PRO A 99 -8.23 0.36 10.00
C PRO A 99 -8.64 -1.06 9.65
N ARG A 100 -9.33 -1.79 10.54
CA ARG A 100 -9.91 -3.09 10.18
C ARG A 100 -11.01 -2.94 9.12
N LEU A 101 -11.92 -1.99 9.33
CA LEU A 101 -13.07 -1.77 8.46
C LEU A 101 -12.62 -1.18 7.11
N ILE A 102 -11.67 -0.24 7.14
CA ILE A 102 -11.08 0.32 5.92
C ILE A 102 -10.28 -0.73 5.15
N ALA A 103 -9.51 -1.61 5.81
CA ALA A 103 -8.76 -2.67 5.13
C ALA A 103 -9.67 -3.64 4.37
N VAL A 104 -10.75 -4.10 5.01
CA VAL A 104 -11.70 -5.02 4.37
C VAL A 104 -12.50 -4.32 3.27
N SER A 105 -12.90 -3.07 3.49
CA SER A 105 -13.61 -2.26 2.49
C SER A 105 -12.72 -1.91 1.29
N ALA A 106 -11.42 -1.71 1.50
CA ALA A 106 -10.44 -1.50 0.43
C ALA A 106 -10.27 -2.74 -0.43
N LEU A 107 -10.30 -3.94 0.16
CA LEU A 107 -10.28 -5.19 -0.60
C LEU A 107 -11.56 -5.34 -1.44
N LEU A 108 -12.72 -5.06 -0.85
CA LEU A 108 -14.00 -5.08 -1.57
C LEU A 108 -13.98 -4.09 -2.75
N LEU A 109 -13.58 -2.84 -2.50
CA LEU A 109 -13.52 -1.80 -3.53
C LEU A 109 -12.52 -2.16 -4.64
N ALA A 110 -11.35 -2.70 -4.29
CA ALA A 110 -10.36 -3.13 -5.26
C ALA A 110 -10.88 -4.25 -6.17
N THR A 111 -11.66 -5.20 -5.63
CA THR A 111 -12.25 -6.25 -6.47
C THR A 111 -13.17 -5.65 -7.52
N LYS A 112 -14.01 -4.68 -7.13
CA LYS A 112 -14.88 -3.97 -8.07
C LYS A 112 -14.09 -3.14 -9.10
N ALA A 113 -13.04 -2.44 -8.67
CA ALA A 113 -12.23 -1.57 -9.55
C ALA A 113 -11.40 -2.34 -10.59
N GLU A 114 -10.93 -3.53 -10.24
CA GLU A 114 -10.10 -4.39 -11.11
C GLU A 114 -10.90 -5.58 -11.69
N GLU A 115 -12.23 -5.48 -11.72
CA GLU A 115 -13.15 -6.46 -12.33
C GLU A 115 -13.00 -7.90 -11.78
N ALA A 116 -12.55 -8.04 -10.54
CA ALA A 116 -12.60 -9.29 -9.78
C ALA A 116 -13.92 -9.39 -9.00
N HIS A 117 -14.28 -10.61 -8.58
CA HIS A 117 -15.57 -10.83 -7.92
C HIS A 117 -15.41 -11.53 -6.56
N ILE A 118 -15.91 -10.88 -5.52
CA ILE A 118 -16.19 -11.49 -4.21
C ILE A 118 -17.60 -11.06 -3.80
N ARG A 119 -18.39 -11.98 -3.26
CA ARG A 119 -19.67 -11.61 -2.65
C ARG A 119 -19.41 -10.89 -1.34
N VAL A 120 -20.04 -9.73 -1.15
CA VAL A 120 -19.96 -8.95 0.10
C VAL A 120 -20.32 -9.81 1.31
N SER A 121 -21.29 -10.72 1.17
CA SER A 121 -21.68 -11.67 2.22
C SER A 121 -20.57 -12.62 2.65
N ASP A 122 -19.73 -13.06 1.71
CA ASP A 122 -18.67 -14.02 1.99
C ASP A 122 -17.51 -13.31 2.68
N LEU A 123 -17.19 -12.09 2.22
CA LEU A 123 -16.21 -11.22 2.88
C LEU A 123 -16.66 -10.84 4.30
N ALA A 124 -17.92 -10.46 4.48
CA ALA A 124 -18.53 -10.15 5.77
C ALA A 124 -18.42 -11.32 6.75
N LYS A 125 -18.74 -12.55 6.30
CA LYS A 125 -18.64 -13.76 7.12
C LYS A 125 -17.20 -14.06 7.53
N THR A 126 -16.26 -14.07 6.58
CA THR A 126 -14.84 -14.37 6.85
C THR A 126 -14.21 -13.35 7.80
N THR A 127 -14.64 -12.09 7.72
CA THR A 127 -14.07 -11.01 8.53
C THR A 127 -14.87 -10.71 9.80
N ALA A 128 -16.02 -11.36 10.01
CA ALA A 128 -16.97 -11.10 11.09
C ALA A 128 -17.38 -9.60 11.18
N ILE A 129 -17.66 -8.98 10.02
CA ILE A 129 -18.15 -7.59 9.89
C ILE A 129 -19.52 -7.65 9.21
N SER A 130 -20.47 -6.81 9.61
CA SER A 130 -21.78 -6.76 8.94
C SER A 130 -21.66 -6.22 7.51
N THR A 131 -22.51 -6.70 6.62
CA THR A 131 -22.54 -6.26 5.21
C THR A 131 -22.86 -4.77 5.09
N GLU A 132 -23.77 -4.26 5.92
CA GLU A 132 -24.17 -2.85 5.94
C GLU A 132 -22.98 -1.95 6.31
N LEU A 133 -22.20 -2.34 7.32
CA LEU A 133 -21.04 -1.58 7.75
C LEU A 133 -19.95 -1.57 6.68
N LEU A 134 -19.70 -2.71 6.00
CA LEU A 134 -18.77 -2.76 4.87
C LEU A 134 -19.17 -1.82 3.73
N LEU A 135 -20.45 -1.78 3.38
CA LEU A 135 -20.94 -0.88 2.33
C LEU A 135 -20.83 0.59 2.72
N LYS A 136 -21.07 0.93 3.99
CA LYS A 136 -20.89 2.30 4.50
C LYS A 136 -19.42 2.73 4.47
N PHE A 137 -18.52 1.87 4.94
CA PHE A 137 -17.08 2.14 4.88
C PHE A 137 -16.50 2.14 3.46
N GLU A 138 -17.08 1.39 2.52
CA GLU A 138 -16.75 1.49 1.10
C GLU A 138 -17.01 2.91 0.56
N GLN A 139 -18.14 3.53 0.92
CA GLN A 139 -18.46 4.90 0.53
C GLN A 139 -17.50 5.92 1.16
N ILE A 140 -17.19 5.77 2.45
CA ILE A 140 -16.22 6.61 3.17
C ILE A 140 -14.84 6.50 2.50
N LEU A 141 -14.43 5.28 2.14
CA LEU A 141 -13.17 5.04 1.46
C LEU A 141 -13.11 5.72 0.09
N LEU A 142 -14.18 5.60 -0.72
CA LEU A 142 -14.29 6.23 -2.03
C LEU A 142 -14.06 7.74 -1.98
N ASP A 143 -14.71 8.41 -1.02
CA ASP A 143 -14.52 9.83 -0.75
C ASP A 143 -13.09 10.14 -0.30
N GLY A 144 -12.56 9.34 0.65
CA GLY A 144 -11.21 9.51 1.18
C GLY A 144 -10.08 9.36 0.14
N ILE A 145 -10.29 8.60 -0.94
CA ILE A 145 -9.36 8.50 -2.07
C ILE A 145 -9.71 9.44 -3.22
N SER A 146 -10.61 10.39 -3.00
CA SER A 146 -11.08 11.39 -3.98
C SER A 146 -11.58 10.75 -5.27
N PHE A 147 -12.23 9.58 -5.18
CA PHE A 147 -12.74 8.81 -6.32
C PHE A 147 -11.67 8.43 -7.37
N HIS A 148 -10.38 8.50 -7.02
CA HIS A 148 -9.27 8.11 -7.89
C HIS A 148 -9.09 6.58 -7.92
N LEU A 149 -10.03 5.90 -8.56
CA LEU A 149 -10.11 4.44 -8.59
C LEU A 149 -9.03 3.76 -9.43
N LYS A 150 -8.53 4.41 -10.50
CA LYS A 150 -7.51 3.78 -11.32
C LYS A 150 -6.15 3.82 -10.62
N VAL A 151 -5.63 2.63 -10.31
CA VAL A 151 -4.29 2.45 -9.74
C VAL A 151 -3.40 1.77 -10.77
N HIS A 152 -2.24 2.37 -11.03
CA HIS A 152 -1.13 1.78 -11.77
C HIS A 152 -0.21 1.09 -10.77
N THR A 153 -0.34 -0.23 -10.65
CA THR A 153 0.51 -1.06 -9.79
C THR A 153 1.80 -1.48 -10.54
N PRO A 154 2.90 -1.75 -9.82
CA PRO A 154 4.16 -2.14 -10.46
C PRO A 154 4.15 -3.52 -11.15
N PHE A 155 3.23 -4.42 -10.79
CA PHE A 155 3.20 -5.82 -11.30
C PHE A 155 3.19 -5.91 -12.82
N ARG A 156 2.43 -5.05 -13.51
CA ARG A 156 2.40 -5.04 -14.98
C ARG A 156 3.75 -4.60 -15.57
N ALA A 157 4.43 -3.67 -14.92
CA ALA A 157 5.76 -3.24 -15.34
C ALA A 157 6.81 -4.33 -15.08
N VAL A 158 6.71 -5.09 -13.99
CA VAL A 158 7.55 -6.28 -13.73
C VAL A 158 7.43 -7.28 -14.87
N GLN A 159 6.20 -7.65 -15.24
CA GLN A 159 5.98 -8.57 -16.37
C GLN A 159 6.60 -8.03 -17.67
N GLY A 160 6.41 -6.74 -17.96
CA GLY A 160 6.99 -6.09 -19.12
C GLY A 160 8.52 -6.13 -19.12
N LEU A 161 9.15 -5.88 -17.96
CA LEU A 161 10.60 -5.96 -17.81
C LEU A 161 11.09 -7.41 -18.00
N VAL A 162 10.54 -8.38 -17.26
CA VAL A 162 11.00 -9.78 -17.38
C VAL A 162 10.87 -10.32 -18.81
N ASN A 163 9.83 -9.93 -19.55
CA ASN A 163 9.66 -10.31 -20.96
C ASN A 163 10.69 -9.69 -21.92
N LEU A 164 11.40 -8.64 -21.51
CA LEU A 164 12.49 -8.03 -22.31
C LEU A 164 13.81 -8.79 -22.16
N ILE A 165 13.94 -9.67 -21.16
CA ILE A 165 15.15 -10.46 -20.95
C ILE A 165 15.21 -11.54 -22.05
N PRO A 166 16.25 -11.54 -22.89
CA PRO A 166 16.38 -12.53 -23.95
C PRO A 166 16.63 -13.93 -23.36
N ASP A 167 16.29 -14.96 -24.15
CA ASP A 167 16.67 -16.36 -23.90
C ASP A 167 16.19 -17.00 -22.59
N LEU A 168 15.21 -16.40 -21.90
CA LEU A 168 14.56 -17.05 -20.75
C LEU A 168 13.51 -18.07 -21.18
N SER A 169 13.53 -19.24 -20.54
CA SER A 169 12.43 -20.20 -20.65
C SER A 169 11.15 -19.66 -20.00
N LYS A 170 9.98 -20.19 -20.41
CA LYS A 170 8.69 -19.82 -19.80
C LYS A 170 8.64 -20.08 -18.29
N SER A 171 9.29 -21.15 -17.82
CA SER A 171 9.39 -21.48 -16.40
C SER A 171 10.24 -20.48 -15.62
N GLU A 172 11.37 -20.05 -16.18
CA GLU A 172 12.25 -19.06 -15.54
C GLU A 172 11.61 -17.67 -15.50
N MET A 173 10.92 -17.26 -16.58
CA MET A 173 10.16 -16.02 -16.59
C MET A 173 9.10 -16.00 -15.50
N LYS A 174 8.33 -17.08 -15.38
CA LYS A 174 7.30 -17.22 -14.33
C LYS A 174 7.92 -17.12 -12.93
N ASN A 175 9.00 -17.86 -12.67
CA ASN A 175 9.68 -17.84 -11.38
C ASN A 175 10.21 -16.44 -11.03
N ARG A 176 10.83 -15.74 -11.98
CA ARG A 176 11.34 -14.37 -11.79
C ARG A 176 10.21 -13.37 -11.51
N ILE A 177 9.08 -13.49 -12.20
CA ILE A 177 7.90 -12.65 -11.96
C ILE A 177 7.35 -12.90 -10.55
N GLU A 178 7.18 -14.17 -10.15
CA GLU A 178 6.66 -14.52 -8.82
C GLU A 178 7.55 -13.97 -7.69
N LEU A 179 8.88 -14.09 -7.83
CA LEU A 179 9.82 -13.52 -6.87
C LEU A 179 9.77 -11.98 -6.87
N ALA A 180 9.67 -11.35 -8.03
CA ALA A 180 9.62 -9.90 -8.12
C ALA A 180 8.29 -9.34 -7.59
N ASP A 181 7.19 -10.07 -7.75
CA ASP A 181 5.88 -9.70 -7.21
C ASP A 181 5.88 -9.69 -5.67
N ILE A 182 6.65 -10.57 -5.02
CA ILE A 182 6.87 -10.54 -3.56
C ILE A 182 7.58 -9.25 -3.15
N GLU A 183 8.67 -8.88 -3.85
CA GLU A 183 9.39 -7.64 -3.57
C GLU A 183 8.53 -6.39 -3.88
N VAL A 184 7.69 -6.44 -4.91
CA VAL A 184 6.71 -5.36 -5.18
C VAL A 184 5.75 -5.21 -4.01
N MET A 185 5.25 -6.30 -3.42
CA MET A 185 4.39 -6.20 -2.23
C MET A 185 5.13 -5.57 -1.05
N ASN A 186 6.39 -5.94 -0.82
CA ASN A 186 7.22 -5.30 0.20
C ASN A 186 7.37 -3.79 -0.05
N ALA A 187 7.60 -3.39 -1.30
CA ALA A 187 7.65 -1.98 -1.70
C ALA A 187 6.28 -1.27 -1.54
N LEU A 188 5.17 -1.95 -1.76
CA LEU A 188 3.83 -1.39 -1.55
C LEU A 188 3.50 -1.20 -0.06
N TYR A 189 4.11 -1.96 0.85
CA TYR A 189 3.93 -1.70 2.29
C TYR A 189 4.61 -0.40 2.73
N THR A 190 5.68 0.02 2.05
CA THR A 190 6.37 1.29 2.30
C THR A 190 5.75 2.45 1.53
N ASP A 191 6.32 3.65 1.69
CA ASP A 191 5.86 4.85 1.00
C ASP A 191 6.37 4.97 -0.44
N ALA A 192 7.04 3.95 -0.97
CA ALA A 192 7.60 3.96 -2.32
C ALA A 192 6.55 4.31 -3.39
N ILE A 193 5.31 3.82 -3.25
CA ILE A 193 4.22 4.09 -4.21
C ILE A 193 3.79 5.56 -4.26
N PHE A 194 4.09 6.34 -3.21
CA PHE A 194 3.85 7.77 -3.17
C PHE A 194 5.05 8.59 -3.64
N LEU A 195 6.25 8.02 -3.71
CA LEU A 195 7.47 8.76 -4.01
C LEU A 195 7.99 8.47 -5.43
N TYR A 196 7.74 7.27 -5.94
CA TYR A 196 8.30 6.78 -7.18
C TYR A 196 7.24 6.27 -8.15
N THR A 197 7.61 6.23 -9.43
CA THR A 197 6.73 5.70 -10.48
C THR A 197 6.67 4.17 -10.42
N PRO A 198 5.57 3.53 -10.87
CA PRO A 198 5.44 2.08 -10.88
C PRO A 198 6.57 1.38 -11.66
N SER A 199 7.07 2.00 -12.73
CA SER A 199 8.19 1.48 -13.52
C SER A 199 9.53 1.53 -12.77
N GLN A 200 9.78 2.57 -11.97
CA GLN A 200 10.97 2.65 -11.12
C GLN A 200 10.94 1.60 -10.01
N ILE A 201 9.78 1.42 -9.37
CA ILE A 201 9.59 0.40 -8.34
C ILE A 201 9.76 -1.00 -8.94
N ALA A 202 9.15 -1.27 -10.08
CA ALA A 202 9.28 -2.56 -10.77
C ALA A 202 10.73 -2.86 -11.16
N LEU A 203 11.47 -1.87 -11.66
CA LEU A 203 12.88 -2.03 -12.01
C LEU A 203 13.73 -2.40 -10.80
N ALA A 204 13.54 -1.71 -9.68
CA ALA A 204 14.24 -2.02 -8.43
C ALA A 204 13.94 -3.44 -7.93
N CYS A 205 12.68 -3.86 -7.96
CA CYS A 205 12.28 -5.21 -7.55
C CYS A 205 12.88 -6.30 -8.46
N VAL A 206 12.87 -6.09 -9.79
CA VAL A 206 13.47 -7.04 -10.74
C VAL A 206 14.98 -7.11 -10.57
N GLU A 207 15.67 -5.98 -10.39
CA GLU A 207 17.12 -5.98 -10.12
C GLU A 207 17.45 -6.73 -8.83
N ARG A 208 16.72 -6.44 -7.74
CA ARG A 208 16.89 -7.08 -6.44
C ARG A 208 16.71 -8.59 -6.51
N THR A 209 15.72 -9.08 -7.25
CA THR A 209 15.55 -10.53 -7.46
C THR A 209 16.69 -11.11 -8.28
N ALA A 210 17.15 -10.43 -9.33
CA ALA A 210 18.27 -10.90 -10.15
C ALA A 210 19.55 -11.10 -9.33
N SER A 211 19.84 -10.21 -8.36
CA SER A 211 20.98 -10.35 -7.44
C SER A 211 20.86 -11.54 -6.49
N ASN A 212 19.64 -11.96 -6.14
CA ASN A 212 19.38 -13.07 -5.22
C ASN A 212 19.36 -14.44 -5.90
N LEU A 213 19.27 -14.51 -7.23
CA LEU A 213 19.29 -15.78 -7.96
C LEU A 213 20.73 -16.32 -8.09
N SER A 214 20.95 -17.58 -7.70
CA SER A 214 22.26 -18.24 -7.79
C SER A 214 22.78 -18.44 -9.23
N SER A 215 21.93 -18.27 -10.24
CA SER A 215 22.29 -18.29 -11.66
C SER A 215 21.97 -16.92 -12.26
N PRO A 216 22.98 -16.06 -12.53
CA PRO A 216 22.77 -14.87 -13.33
C PRO A 216 22.27 -15.32 -14.70
N ALA A 217 21.21 -14.68 -15.20
CA ALA A 217 20.68 -14.99 -16.52
C ALA A 217 21.82 -14.86 -17.56
N PRO A 218 21.95 -15.77 -18.55
CA PRO A 218 22.88 -15.57 -19.64
C PRO A 218 22.44 -14.35 -20.45
N GLY A 219 23.13 -13.22 -20.30
CA GLY A 219 22.79 -11.97 -20.99
C GLY A 219 23.15 -10.72 -20.19
N LYS A 220 22.93 -9.55 -20.80
CA LYS A 220 23.05 -8.27 -20.09
C LYS A 220 21.95 -8.18 -19.03
N ASP A 221 22.32 -7.81 -17.80
CA ASP A 221 21.35 -7.54 -16.74
C ASP A 221 20.31 -6.53 -17.23
N ILE A 222 19.02 -6.75 -16.95
CA ILE A 222 17.98 -5.87 -17.46
C ILE A 222 18.19 -4.40 -17.07
N PHE A 223 18.79 -4.19 -15.91
CA PHE A 223 19.19 -2.88 -15.43
C PHE A 223 20.20 -2.22 -16.38
N SER A 224 21.24 -2.95 -16.81
CA SER A 224 22.18 -2.47 -17.82
C SER A 224 21.52 -2.20 -19.17
N MET A 225 20.58 -3.05 -19.61
CA MET A 225 19.83 -2.83 -20.85
C MET A 225 18.97 -1.56 -20.81
N VAL A 226 18.34 -1.27 -19.68
CA VAL A 226 17.55 -0.05 -19.47
C VAL A 226 18.47 1.18 -19.44
N LEU A 227 19.62 1.09 -18.77
CA LEU A 227 20.59 2.18 -18.72
C LEU A 227 21.22 2.47 -20.09
N GLU A 228 21.52 1.45 -20.90
CA GLU A 228 22.03 1.62 -22.26
C GLU A 228 21.02 2.27 -23.21
N ARG A 229 19.72 2.11 -22.95
CA ARG A 229 18.65 2.80 -23.69
C ARG A 229 18.45 4.24 -23.23
N SER A 230 18.98 4.63 -22.07
CA SER A 230 18.94 6.02 -21.62
C SER A 230 19.86 6.86 -22.52
N GLN A 231 19.28 7.82 -23.23
CA GLN A 231 20.03 8.71 -24.13
C GLN A 231 21.04 9.59 -23.36
N ASN A 232 20.79 9.86 -22.07
CA ASN A 232 21.59 10.73 -21.22
C ASN A 232 22.24 9.96 -20.07
N ARG A 233 23.53 10.24 -19.82
CA ARG A 233 24.29 9.68 -18.69
C ARG A 233 23.77 10.17 -17.33
N GLU A 234 23.38 11.44 -17.24
CA GLU A 234 22.82 11.99 -15.99
C GLU A 234 21.53 11.30 -15.57
N ASP A 235 20.64 11.00 -16.53
CA ASP A 235 19.38 10.34 -16.24
C ASP A 235 19.58 8.87 -15.84
N ALA A 236 20.59 8.22 -16.43
CA ALA A 236 21.03 6.88 -16.02
C ALA A 236 21.55 6.88 -14.57
N ASP A 237 22.35 7.88 -14.18
CA ASP A 237 22.88 7.96 -12.81
C ASP A 237 21.80 8.34 -11.77
N LYS A 238 20.82 9.20 -12.15
CA LYS A 238 19.62 9.44 -11.33
C LYS A 238 18.80 8.16 -11.15
N LEU A 239 18.62 7.37 -12.21
CA LEU A 239 17.86 6.12 -12.13
C LEU A 239 18.55 5.11 -11.19
N LYS A 240 19.88 5.00 -11.25
CA LYS A 240 20.66 4.17 -10.29
C LYS A 240 20.46 4.62 -8.84
N ALA A 241 20.52 5.92 -8.59
CA ALA A 241 20.30 6.46 -7.25
C ALA A 241 18.87 6.12 -6.75
N ILE A 242 17.86 6.30 -7.60
CA ILE A 242 16.46 5.98 -7.27
C ILE A 242 16.30 4.50 -6.95
N VAL A 243 16.83 3.60 -7.77
CA VAL A 243 16.71 2.16 -7.54
C VAL A 243 17.40 1.75 -6.25
N LYS A 244 18.60 2.30 -5.98
CA LYS A 244 19.30 2.07 -4.71
C LYS A 244 18.45 2.49 -3.51
N THR A 245 17.86 3.69 -3.54
CA THR A 245 16.99 4.17 -2.45
C THR A 245 15.74 3.32 -2.29
N ILE A 246 15.12 2.85 -3.38
CA ILE A 246 13.97 1.94 -3.28
C ILE A 246 14.38 0.62 -2.61
N ASN A 247 15.55 0.07 -2.94
CA ASN A 247 16.05 -1.15 -2.32
C ASN A 247 16.30 -0.97 -0.81
N GLU A 248 16.90 0.15 -0.39
CA GLU A 248 17.10 0.50 1.02
C GLU A 248 15.77 0.58 1.79
N ILE A 249 14.76 1.23 1.20
CA ILE A 249 13.40 1.32 1.78
C ILE A 249 12.76 -0.08 1.94
N ILE A 250 12.95 -0.96 0.96
CA ILE A 250 12.44 -2.34 1.01
C ILE A 250 13.16 -3.12 2.12
N ASP A 251 14.48 -3.01 2.24
CA ASP A 251 15.27 -3.67 3.28
C ASP A 251 14.80 -3.28 4.69
N GLU A 252 14.58 -1.99 4.93
CA GLU A 252 14.03 -1.49 6.20
C GLU A 252 12.66 -2.08 6.51
N SER A 253 11.80 -2.23 5.49
CA SER A 253 10.47 -2.84 5.64
C SER A 253 10.53 -4.31 5.99
N VAL A 254 11.42 -5.06 5.34
CA VAL A 254 11.59 -6.50 5.58
C VAL A 254 12.16 -6.73 6.98
N ASN A 255 13.14 -5.94 7.40
CA ASN A 255 13.76 -6.05 8.72
C ASN A 255 12.81 -5.65 9.87
N SER A 256 11.95 -4.66 9.65
CA SER A 256 10.93 -4.26 10.62
C SER A 256 9.71 -5.19 10.67
N SER A 257 9.61 -6.15 9.74
CA SER A 257 8.53 -7.14 9.71
C SER A 257 8.69 -8.28 10.73
N SER A 258 9.51 -8.11 11.78
CA SER A 258 9.59 -9.07 12.87
C SER A 258 8.17 -9.32 13.42
N LYS A 259 7.84 -10.59 13.69
CA LYS A 259 6.51 -11.01 14.14
C LYS A 259 6.09 -10.15 15.33
N GLY A 260 5.23 -9.16 15.08
CA GLY A 260 4.70 -8.29 16.13
C GLY A 260 4.03 -9.15 17.18
N ASP A 261 4.33 -8.86 18.44
CA ASP A 261 3.71 -9.55 19.56
C ASP A 261 2.19 -9.32 19.49
N LEU A 262 1.41 -10.40 19.41
CA LEU A 262 -0.05 -10.33 19.36
C LEU A 262 -0.61 -9.57 20.57
N ASP A 263 0.09 -9.63 21.71
CA ASP A 263 -0.31 -8.89 22.90
C ASP A 263 -0.01 -7.40 22.80
N GLU A 264 1.08 -7.00 22.12
CA GLU A 264 1.34 -5.59 21.79
C GLU A 264 0.25 -5.05 20.85
N PHE A 265 -0.10 -5.81 19.81
CA PHE A 265 -1.18 -5.43 18.90
C PHE A 265 -2.52 -5.26 19.63
N ARG A 266 -2.86 -6.17 20.55
CA ARG A 266 -4.08 -6.05 21.39
C ARG A 266 -4.07 -4.78 22.23
N LYS A 267 -2.93 -4.41 22.83
CA LYS A 267 -2.78 -3.16 23.57
C LYS A 267 -2.99 -1.95 22.67
N LEU A 268 -2.37 -1.93 21.48
CA LEU A 268 -2.55 -0.85 20.50
C LEU A 268 -4.00 -0.70 20.06
N LYS A 269 -4.68 -1.82 19.79
CA LYS A 269 -6.09 -1.81 19.43
C LYS A 269 -6.95 -1.23 20.57
N ASN A 270 -6.72 -1.67 21.81
CA ASN A 270 -7.45 -1.15 22.97
C ASN A 270 -7.21 0.35 23.16
N LYS A 271 -5.97 0.81 22.98
CA LYS A 271 -5.63 2.24 23.04
C LYS A 271 -6.35 3.02 21.94
N ARG A 272 -6.37 2.51 20.70
CA ARG A 272 -7.13 3.12 19.59
C ARG A 272 -8.61 3.26 19.94
N ASP A 273 -9.22 2.23 20.51
CA ASP A 273 -10.65 2.24 20.85
C ASP A 273 -10.97 3.26 21.95
N GLN A 274 -10.03 3.56 22.85
CA GLN A 274 -10.17 4.61 23.86
C GLN A 274 -10.12 6.03 23.26
N CYS A 275 -9.29 6.23 22.23
CA CYS A 275 -9.12 7.52 21.57
C CYS A 275 -9.78 7.60 20.18
N ARG A 276 -10.80 6.78 19.91
CA ARG A 276 -11.51 6.84 18.62
C ARG A 276 -12.32 8.15 18.49
N ASN A 277 -12.33 8.71 17.28
CA ASN A 277 -13.13 9.89 16.94
C ASN A 277 -14.60 9.48 16.75
N LEU A 278 -15.48 9.94 17.64
CA LEU A 278 -16.89 9.52 17.63
C LEU A 278 -17.70 10.14 16.48
N PHE A 279 -17.30 11.32 15.96
CA PHE A 279 -17.99 11.93 14.81
C PHE A 279 -17.74 11.18 13.50
N ARG A 280 -16.70 10.34 13.47
CA ARG A 280 -16.28 9.59 12.27
C ARG A 280 -16.48 8.10 12.40
N ASP A 281 -17.07 7.63 13.48
CA ASP A 281 -17.39 6.22 13.68
C ASP A 281 -18.86 5.96 13.32
N PRO A 282 -19.16 5.29 12.20
CA PRO A 282 -20.52 4.91 11.81
C PRO A 282 -21.36 4.17 12.85
N THR A 283 -20.71 3.60 13.87
CA THR A 283 -21.34 2.86 14.96
C THR A 283 -21.61 3.73 16.19
N SER A 284 -21.18 4.99 16.19
CA SER A 284 -21.44 5.97 17.24
C SER A 284 -22.77 6.68 17.02
N ASP A 285 -23.45 7.02 18.12
CA ASP A 285 -24.66 7.86 18.12
C ASP A 285 -24.38 9.30 17.67
N LEU A 286 -23.10 9.71 17.61
CA LEU A 286 -22.66 11.05 17.23
C LEU A 286 -22.30 11.19 15.74
N TYR A 287 -22.48 10.13 14.95
CA TYR A 287 -22.12 10.07 13.52
C TYR A 287 -23.13 10.75 12.59
#